data_AF-A0A950EDD9-F1
#
_entry.id   AF-A0A950EDD9-F1
#
_cell.length_a   1.000
_cell.length_b   1.000
_cell.length_c   1.000
_cell.angle_alpha   90.00
_cell.angle_beta   90.00
_cell.angle_gamma   90.00
#
_symmetry.space_group_name_H-M   'P 1'
#
loop_
_entity.id
_entity.type
_entity.pdbx_description
1 polymer ?
#
loop_
_entity_poly.entity_id
_entity_poly.type
_entity_poly.pdbx_seq_one_letter_code
_entity_poly.pdbx_strand_id
1 'polypeptide(L)'
;MERFRPANAPKGAVEKIILDIPFSYRDIAARAGVRWDSEIKASFFEKRPGQALPPELEGFEPKQFSLEEKVQRELNGGAFPAVPAQKSITLRPHQLAADEAIFSAYKNGYPGFLLADDVGLGKTFAAWAGILKIVQSSQEKWKILIVCPLGVVANWRSSVQWMGTNRWIEELVILNYERLGKVFEAKPRKGVKKLSKRDLARRGT
;
A
#
# COMPACT_ATOMS: atom_id res chain seq x y z
N MET A 1 23.41 -16.79 50.31
CA MET A 1 22.15 -16.56 49.55
C MET A 1 22.24 -15.19 48.90
N GLU A 2 22.84 -15.11 47.71
CA GLU A 2 22.93 -13.88 46.93
C GLU A 2 21.60 -13.66 46.20
N ARG A 3 20.94 -12.53 46.48
CA ARG A 3 19.65 -12.19 45.87
C ARG A 3 19.87 -11.89 44.39
N PHE A 4 19.30 -12.72 43.52
CA PHE A 4 19.21 -12.46 42.08
C PHE A 4 18.53 -11.11 41.86
N ARG A 5 19.29 -10.09 41.45
CA ARG A 5 18.73 -8.82 40.96
C ARG A 5 18.27 -9.07 39.52
N PRO A 6 16.97 -8.95 39.19
CA PRO A 6 16.56 -9.02 37.79
C PRO A 6 17.27 -7.91 37.03
N ALA A 7 17.96 -8.27 35.94
CA ALA A 7 18.60 -7.32 35.06
C ALA A 7 17.58 -6.26 34.64
N ASN A 8 17.92 -4.98 34.81
CA ASN A 8 17.11 -3.88 34.33
C ASN A 8 16.83 -4.12 32.84
N ALA A 9 15.56 -4.27 32.49
CA ALA A 9 15.14 -4.37 31.10
C ALA A 9 15.72 -3.18 30.31
N PRO A 10 16.25 -3.38 29.09
CA PRO A 10 16.86 -2.32 28.32
C PRO A 10 15.87 -1.17 28.12
N LYS A 11 16.21 0.03 28.62
CA LYS A 11 15.50 1.30 28.40
C LYS A 11 15.77 1.80 26.97
N GLY A 12 15.29 1.09 25.95
CA GLY A 12 15.21 1.63 24.60
C GLY A 12 13.79 2.10 24.29
N ALA A 13 13.66 2.94 23.26
CA ALA A 13 12.36 3.42 22.80
C ALA A 13 11.47 2.23 22.40
N VAL A 14 10.20 2.27 22.81
CA VAL A 14 9.19 1.30 22.39
C VAL A 14 8.85 1.58 20.92
N GLU A 15 9.01 0.56 20.07
CA GLU A 15 8.69 0.65 18.64
C GLU A 15 7.22 0.28 18.43
N LYS A 16 6.48 1.09 17.64
CA LYS A 16 5.14 0.73 17.20
C LYS A 16 5.21 -0.05 15.90
N ILE A 17 4.80 -1.32 15.94
CA ILE A 17 4.65 -2.18 14.76
C ILE A 17 3.19 -2.20 14.33
N ILE A 18 2.90 -1.75 13.13
CA ILE A 18 1.58 -1.82 12.49
C ILE A 18 1.30 -3.25 12.05
N LEU A 19 0.05 -3.69 12.16
CA LEU A 19 -0.36 -5.05 11.82
C LEU A 19 -1.65 -5.05 10.98
N ASP A 20 -1.71 -5.92 9.97
CA ASP A 20 -2.89 -6.18 9.14
C ASP A 20 -3.71 -7.33 9.74
N ILE A 21 -4.48 -7.04 10.79
CA ILE A 21 -5.26 -8.03 11.54
C ILE A 21 -6.64 -8.24 10.88
N PRO A 22 -6.92 -9.45 10.31
CA PRO A 22 -8.25 -9.78 9.81
C PRO A 22 -9.28 -9.78 10.95
N PHE A 23 -10.53 -9.51 10.62
CA PHE A 23 -11.60 -9.38 11.63
C PHE A 23 -11.69 -10.58 12.58
N SER A 24 -11.59 -11.81 12.04
CA SER A 24 -11.67 -13.05 12.81
C SER A 24 -10.53 -13.29 13.81
N TYR A 25 -9.41 -12.55 13.69
CA TYR A 25 -8.23 -12.72 14.55
C TYR A 25 -8.08 -11.59 15.58
N ARG A 26 -9.01 -10.62 15.61
CA ARG A 26 -8.90 -9.44 16.49
C ARG A 26 -8.86 -9.78 17.97
N ASP A 27 -9.66 -10.75 18.42
CA ASP A 27 -9.70 -11.13 19.83
C ASP A 27 -8.39 -11.78 20.29
N ILE A 28 -7.83 -12.66 19.46
CA ILE A 28 -6.53 -13.31 19.71
C ILE A 28 -5.43 -12.25 19.71
N ALA A 29 -5.41 -11.37 18.70
CA ALA A 29 -4.44 -10.29 18.60
C ALA A 29 -4.50 -9.33 19.80
N ALA A 30 -5.70 -8.99 20.27
CA ALA A 30 -5.87 -8.12 21.44
C ALA A 30 -5.31 -8.75 22.72
N ARG A 31 -5.51 -10.07 22.91
CA ARG A 31 -4.90 -10.84 24.01
C ARG A 31 -3.38 -10.91 23.91
N ALA A 32 -2.85 -10.97 22.68
CA ALA A 32 -1.41 -10.89 22.40
C ALA A 32 -0.83 -9.46 22.55
N GLY A 33 -1.64 -8.47 22.94
CA GLY A 33 -1.18 -7.11 23.24
C GLY A 33 -1.39 -6.09 22.11
N VAL A 34 -2.01 -6.48 21.00
CA VAL A 34 -2.36 -5.54 19.92
C VAL A 34 -3.41 -4.53 20.40
N ARG A 35 -3.26 -3.29 19.96
CA ARG A 35 -4.19 -2.18 20.22
C ARG A 35 -4.59 -1.51 18.92
N TRP A 36 -5.75 -0.85 18.92
CA TRP A 36 -6.20 -0.03 17.80
C TRP A 36 -5.87 1.44 18.08
N ASP A 37 -5.28 2.12 17.10
CA ASP A 37 -5.06 3.56 17.14
C ASP A 37 -6.02 4.25 16.16
N SER A 38 -6.96 5.03 16.70
CA SER A 38 -7.98 5.71 15.92
C SER A 38 -7.45 6.88 15.09
N GLU A 39 -6.31 7.47 15.47
CA GLU A 39 -5.73 8.61 14.75
C GLU A 39 -5.07 8.14 13.45
N ILE A 40 -4.29 7.07 13.51
CA ILE A 40 -3.64 6.45 12.34
C ILE A 40 -4.51 5.40 11.65
N LYS A 41 -5.66 5.04 12.26
CA LYS A 41 -6.61 4.02 11.78
C LYS A 41 -5.95 2.68 11.49
N ALA A 42 -5.09 2.24 12.39
CA ALA A 42 -4.34 1.00 12.24
C ALA A 42 -4.23 0.25 13.58
N SER A 43 -4.15 -1.08 13.48
CA SER A 43 -3.78 -1.92 14.61
C SER A 43 -2.27 -1.88 14.80
N PHE A 44 -1.81 -1.80 16.04
CA PHE A 44 -0.38 -1.76 16.35
C PHE A 44 -0.02 -2.63 17.57
N PHE A 45 1.23 -3.04 17.61
CA PHE A 45 1.88 -3.72 18.73
C PHE A 45 3.08 -2.90 19.19
N GLU A 46 3.17 -2.68 20.51
CA GLU A 46 4.31 -2.01 21.14
C GLU A 46 5.42 -3.01 21.43
N LYS A 47 6.46 -2.99 20.59
CA LYS A 47 7.62 -3.87 20.72
C LYS A 47 8.68 -3.20 21.57
N ARG A 48 9.06 -3.87 22.66
CA ARG A 48 10.22 -3.45 23.46
C ARG A 48 11.53 -3.81 22.75
N PRO A 49 12.62 -3.08 23.00
CA PRO A 49 13.94 -3.43 22.47
C PRO A 49 14.30 -4.89 22.79
N GLY A 50 14.68 -5.66 21.76
CA GLY A 50 15.04 -7.06 21.89
C GLY A 50 13.87 -8.04 22.08
N GLN A 51 12.62 -7.56 22.15
CA GLN A 51 11.45 -8.41 22.20
C GLN A 51 11.10 -8.91 20.79
N ALA A 52 10.90 -10.22 20.61
CA ALA A 52 10.35 -10.77 19.37
C ALA A 52 8.85 -10.45 19.25
N LEU A 53 8.33 -10.46 18.02
CA LEU A 53 6.87 -10.43 17.83
C LEU A 53 6.28 -11.75 18.39
N PRO A 54 5.19 -11.71 19.18
CA PRO A 54 4.52 -12.92 19.64
C PRO A 54 4.15 -13.85 18.47
N PRO A 55 4.31 -15.18 18.59
CA PRO A 55 3.98 -16.12 17.51
C PRO A 55 2.53 -16.02 17.02
N GLU A 56 1.60 -15.61 17.88
CA GLU A 56 0.20 -15.39 17.53
C GLU A 56 -0.01 -14.23 16.55
N LEU A 57 0.99 -13.38 16.39
CA LEU A 57 0.97 -12.22 15.49
C LEU A 57 1.80 -12.42 14.21
N GLU A 58 2.49 -13.55 14.09
CA GLU A 58 3.27 -13.90 12.91
C GLU A 58 2.36 -14.00 11.67
N GLY A 59 2.78 -13.38 10.56
CA GLY A 59 2.01 -13.33 9.32
C GLY A 59 1.03 -12.16 9.20
N PHE A 60 0.82 -11.38 10.26
CA PHE A 60 0.05 -10.13 10.23
C PHE A 60 0.91 -8.89 10.02
N GLU A 61 2.19 -9.05 9.69
CA GLU A 61 3.08 -7.94 9.37
C GLU A 61 2.55 -7.17 8.14
N PRO A 62 2.86 -5.87 8.04
CA PRO A 62 2.45 -5.06 6.91
C PRO A 62 3.02 -5.63 5.61
N LYS A 63 2.13 -6.08 4.73
CA LYS A 63 2.53 -6.58 3.42
C LYS A 63 3.02 -5.43 2.56
N GLN A 64 4.03 -5.66 1.73
CA GLN A 64 4.53 -4.63 0.82
C GLN A 64 3.40 -4.02 -0.03
N PHE A 65 3.41 -2.69 -0.18
CA PHE A 65 2.38 -1.90 -0.85
C PHE A 65 0.99 -1.93 -0.19
N SER A 66 0.86 -2.45 1.04
CA SER A 66 -0.38 -2.31 1.81
C SER A 66 -0.52 -0.90 2.39
N LEU A 67 -1.74 -0.53 2.78
CA LEU A 67 -1.95 0.70 3.54
C LEU A 67 -1.24 0.65 4.89
N GLU A 68 -1.21 -0.52 5.53
CA GLU A 68 -0.48 -0.77 6.77
C GLU A 68 1.03 -0.50 6.61
N GLU A 69 1.63 -0.92 5.48
CA GLU A 69 3.05 -0.67 5.20
C GLU A 69 3.31 0.82 5.03
N LYS A 70 2.42 1.53 4.32
CA LYS A 70 2.49 2.99 4.21
C LYS A 70 2.44 3.65 5.59
N VAL A 71 1.47 3.27 6.43
CA VAL A 71 1.33 3.84 7.78
C VAL A 71 2.57 3.56 8.64
N GLN A 72 3.08 2.33 8.63
CA GLN A 72 4.32 1.97 9.33
C GLN A 72 5.48 2.85 8.87
N ARG A 73 5.65 2.98 7.56
CA ARG A 73 6.74 3.76 6.97
C ARG A 73 6.66 5.24 7.35
N GLU A 74 5.46 5.83 7.28
CA GLU A 74 5.23 7.23 7.66
C GLU A 74 5.49 7.46 9.15
N LEU A 75 5.08 6.54 10.03
CA LEU A 75 5.40 6.60 11.46
C LEU A 75 6.90 6.56 11.72
N ASN A 76 7.64 5.81 10.91
CA ASN A 76 9.10 5.71 11.00
C ASN A 76 9.81 6.88 10.30
N GLY A 77 9.08 7.86 9.73
CA GLY A 77 9.66 8.98 8.99
C GLY A 77 10.32 8.58 7.67
N GLY A 78 10.02 7.39 7.14
CA GLY A 78 10.63 6.82 5.94
C GLY A 78 9.99 7.33 4.64
N ALA A 79 10.79 7.38 3.57
CA ALA A 79 10.31 7.58 2.21
C ALA A 79 10.03 6.23 1.52
N PHE A 80 9.12 6.21 0.53
CA PHE A 80 8.86 5.00 -0.27
C PHE A 80 10.16 4.53 -0.94
N PRO A 81 10.64 3.30 -0.65
CA PRO A 81 11.84 2.78 -1.29
C PRO A 81 11.52 2.34 -2.71
N ALA A 82 12.39 2.66 -3.67
CA ALA A 82 12.33 2.05 -4.99
C ALA A 82 12.57 0.53 -4.85
N VAL A 83 11.70 -0.27 -5.47
CA VAL A 83 11.75 -1.73 -5.41
C VAL A 83 12.41 -2.24 -6.68
N PRO A 84 13.59 -2.90 -6.61
CA PRO A 84 14.21 -3.48 -7.78
C PRO A 84 13.35 -4.64 -8.33
N ALA A 85 13.38 -4.83 -9.64
CA ALA A 85 12.70 -5.94 -10.30
C ALA A 85 13.25 -7.29 -9.79
N GLN A 86 12.37 -8.15 -9.29
CA GLN A 86 12.76 -9.48 -8.83
C GLN A 86 12.85 -10.51 -9.96
N LYS A 87 12.24 -10.23 -11.12
CA LYS A 87 12.24 -11.13 -12.28
C LYS A 87 12.49 -10.35 -13.57
N SER A 88 13.13 -11.00 -14.54
CA SER A 88 13.12 -10.51 -15.91
C SER A 88 11.79 -10.89 -16.57
N ILE A 89 10.94 -9.88 -16.82
CA ILE A 89 9.65 -10.05 -17.47
C ILE A 89 9.74 -9.48 -18.89
N THR A 90 9.61 -10.35 -19.89
CA THR A 90 9.45 -9.94 -21.30
C THR A 90 7.97 -9.90 -21.65
N LEU A 91 7.47 -8.72 -22.01
CA LEU A 91 6.10 -8.56 -22.45
C LEU A 91 5.88 -9.22 -23.81
N ARG A 92 4.71 -9.85 -23.97
CA ARG A 92 4.26 -10.41 -25.25
C ARG A 92 3.88 -9.28 -26.21
N PRO A 93 3.86 -9.51 -27.54
CA PRO A 93 3.53 -8.46 -28.51
C PRO A 93 2.21 -7.71 -28.23
N HIS A 94 1.17 -8.42 -27.79
CA HIS A 94 -0.10 -7.79 -27.44
C HIS A 94 -0.02 -6.94 -26.16
N GLN A 95 0.84 -7.32 -25.21
CA GLN A 95 1.06 -6.57 -23.98
C GLN A 95 1.87 -5.30 -24.23
N LEU A 96 2.86 -5.36 -25.15
CA LEU A 96 3.57 -4.19 -25.64
C LEU A 96 2.60 -3.23 -26.35
N ALA A 97 1.75 -3.74 -27.24
CA ALA A 97 0.74 -2.91 -27.89
C ALA A 97 -0.21 -2.23 -26.87
N ALA A 98 -0.61 -2.95 -25.81
CA ALA A 98 -1.41 -2.40 -24.73
C ALA A 98 -0.68 -1.35 -23.91
N ASP A 99 0.61 -1.54 -23.58
CA ASP A 99 1.40 -0.54 -22.86
C ASP A 99 1.58 0.76 -23.67
N GLU A 100 1.78 0.64 -24.99
CA GLU A 100 1.91 1.76 -25.91
C GLU A 100 0.59 2.52 -26.02
N ALA A 101 -0.52 1.80 -26.08
CA ALA A 101 -1.86 2.40 -26.12
C ALA A 101 -2.15 3.18 -24.83
N ILE A 102 -1.82 2.63 -23.66
CA ILE A 102 -1.93 3.32 -22.36
C ILE A 102 -1.08 4.60 -22.36
N PHE A 103 0.18 4.49 -22.79
CA PHE A 103 1.10 5.62 -22.82
C PHE A 103 0.66 6.72 -23.79
N SER A 104 0.19 6.33 -24.98
CA SER A 104 -0.34 7.25 -25.99
C SER A 104 -1.59 7.97 -25.47
N ALA A 105 -2.49 7.28 -24.79
CA ALA A 105 -3.67 7.91 -24.20
C ALA A 105 -3.27 8.99 -23.17
N TYR A 106 -2.29 8.69 -22.31
CA TYR A 106 -1.74 9.68 -21.39
C TYR A 106 -1.12 10.89 -22.12
N LYS A 107 -0.29 10.66 -23.14
CA LYS A 107 0.36 11.75 -23.90
C LYS A 107 -0.62 12.64 -24.65
N ASN A 108 -1.76 12.09 -25.07
CA ASN A 108 -2.85 12.84 -25.71
C ASN A 108 -3.76 13.56 -24.70
N GLY A 109 -3.48 13.50 -23.39
CA GLY A 109 -4.23 14.20 -22.36
C GLY A 109 -5.58 13.56 -22.02
N TYR A 110 -5.80 12.29 -22.38
CA TYR A 110 -7.03 11.60 -21.99
C TYR A 110 -7.09 11.41 -20.47
N PRO A 111 -8.27 11.55 -19.85
CA PRO A 111 -8.41 11.41 -18.40
C PRO A 111 -8.30 9.96 -17.90
N GLY A 112 -8.31 8.98 -18.81
CA GLY A 112 -8.21 7.56 -18.48
C GLY A 112 -8.12 6.66 -19.71
N PHE A 113 -7.88 5.38 -19.46
CA PHE A 113 -7.77 4.33 -20.48
C PHE A 113 -8.47 3.06 -19.99
N LEU A 114 -9.22 2.39 -20.87
CA LEU A 114 -9.87 1.12 -20.57
C LEU A 114 -9.12 -0.03 -21.25
N LEU A 115 -8.35 -0.79 -20.47
CA LEU A 115 -7.70 -2.02 -20.95
C LEU A 115 -8.69 -3.20 -20.88
N ALA A 116 -9.39 -3.45 -21.97
CA ALA A 116 -10.47 -4.44 -22.08
C ALA A 116 -10.05 -5.76 -22.75
N ASP A 117 -8.76 -6.14 -22.70
CA ASP A 117 -8.29 -7.43 -23.21
C ASP A 117 -9.00 -8.61 -22.53
N ASP A 118 -9.04 -9.76 -23.20
CA ASP A 118 -9.59 -11.00 -22.65
C ASP A 118 -8.89 -11.46 -21.36
N VAL A 119 -9.60 -12.31 -20.61
CA VAL A 119 -9.07 -12.94 -19.40
C VAL A 119 -7.88 -13.83 -19.77
N GLY A 120 -6.84 -13.83 -18.94
CA GLY A 120 -5.63 -14.64 -19.16
C GLY A 120 -4.55 -14.00 -20.03
N LEU A 121 -4.82 -12.87 -20.70
CA LEU A 121 -3.82 -12.18 -21.54
C LEU A 121 -2.77 -11.38 -20.76
N GLY A 122 -2.83 -11.37 -19.43
CA GLY A 122 -1.83 -10.72 -18.58
C GLY A 122 -1.96 -9.20 -18.50
N LYS A 123 -3.20 -8.69 -18.46
CA LYS A 123 -3.53 -7.26 -18.32
C LYS A 123 -2.77 -6.55 -17.19
N THR A 124 -2.52 -7.23 -16.07
CA THR A 124 -1.76 -6.68 -14.95
C THR A 124 -0.35 -6.25 -15.36
N PHE A 125 0.35 -7.07 -16.16
CA PHE A 125 1.70 -6.74 -16.63
C PHE A 125 1.68 -5.61 -17.65
N ALA A 126 0.75 -5.63 -18.61
CA ALA A 126 0.58 -4.55 -19.58
C ALA A 126 0.23 -3.21 -18.91
N ALA A 127 -0.71 -3.24 -17.95
CA ALA A 127 -1.09 -2.05 -17.19
C ALA A 127 0.08 -1.49 -16.38
N TRP A 128 0.82 -2.34 -15.67
CA TRP A 128 1.98 -1.89 -14.89
C TRP A 128 3.10 -1.36 -15.77
N ALA A 129 3.36 -1.98 -16.93
CA ALA A 129 4.31 -1.49 -17.92
C ALA A 129 3.95 -0.09 -18.42
N GLY A 130 2.68 0.12 -18.80
CA GLY A 130 2.17 1.42 -19.23
C GLY A 130 2.34 2.49 -18.15
N ILE A 131 2.02 2.16 -16.89
CA ILE A 131 2.22 3.06 -15.74
C ILE A 131 3.71 3.41 -15.57
N LEU A 132 4.61 2.43 -15.58
CA LEU A 132 6.05 2.67 -15.46
C LEU A 132 6.56 3.56 -16.60
N LYS A 133 6.05 3.37 -17.82
CA LYS A 133 6.40 4.19 -18.98
C LYS A 133 5.94 5.64 -18.83
N ILE A 134 4.70 5.87 -18.37
CA ILE A 134 4.15 7.20 -18.06
C ILE A 134 5.03 7.91 -17.04
N VAL A 135 5.24 7.26 -15.89
CA VAL A 135 5.99 7.77 -14.75
C VAL A 135 7.42 8.13 -15.18
N GLN A 136 8.11 7.21 -15.87
CA GLN A 136 9.46 7.44 -16.36
C GLN A 136 9.54 8.59 -17.37
N SER A 137 8.54 8.76 -18.24
CA SER A 137 8.52 9.83 -19.24
C SER A 137 8.29 11.22 -18.65
N SER A 138 7.57 11.29 -17.53
CA SER A 138 7.25 12.57 -16.88
C SER A 138 8.44 13.16 -16.14
N GLN A 139 9.36 12.31 -15.63
CA GLN A 139 10.43 12.70 -14.71
C GLN A 139 9.91 13.48 -13.47
N GLU A 140 8.67 13.23 -13.08
CA GLU A 140 8.03 13.83 -11.91
C GLU A 140 7.77 12.76 -10.85
N LYS A 141 7.43 13.18 -9.62
CA LYS A 141 7.11 12.25 -8.54
C LYS A 141 5.63 11.84 -8.60
N TRP A 142 5.35 10.54 -8.54
CA TRP A 142 4.01 9.98 -8.63
C TRP A 142 3.60 9.21 -7.39
N LYS A 143 2.35 9.44 -6.96
CA LYS A 143 1.61 8.58 -6.04
C LYS A 143 0.66 7.70 -6.82
N ILE A 144 0.77 6.39 -6.64
CA ILE A 144 -0.03 5.40 -7.36
C ILE A 144 -0.94 4.67 -6.39
N LEU A 145 -2.22 4.61 -6.71
CA LEU A 145 -3.22 3.82 -6.00
C LEU A 145 -3.76 2.75 -6.94
N ILE A 146 -3.57 1.49 -6.60
CA ILE A 146 -4.15 0.34 -7.30
C ILE A 146 -5.31 -0.20 -6.47
N VAL A 147 -6.50 -0.16 -7.06
CA VAL A 147 -7.74 -0.68 -6.46
C VAL A 147 -8.18 -1.91 -7.23
N CYS A 148 -8.40 -3.02 -6.55
CA CYS A 148 -8.77 -4.28 -7.21
C CYS A 148 -9.63 -5.19 -6.31
N PRO A 149 -10.31 -6.21 -6.85
CA PRO A 149 -10.99 -7.21 -6.01
C PRO A 149 -10.02 -7.88 -5.02
N LEU A 150 -10.51 -8.27 -3.84
CA LEU A 150 -9.67 -8.85 -2.78
C LEU A 150 -8.82 -10.03 -3.28
N GLY A 151 -9.41 -10.92 -4.08
CA GLY A 151 -8.75 -12.12 -4.61
C GLY A 151 -7.58 -11.86 -5.56
N VAL A 152 -7.40 -10.63 -6.06
CA VAL A 152 -6.29 -10.29 -6.97
C VAL A 152 -5.27 -9.32 -6.36
N VAL A 153 -5.46 -8.88 -5.11
CA VAL A 153 -4.50 -8.00 -4.41
C VAL A 153 -3.12 -8.64 -4.32
N ALA A 154 -3.06 -9.94 -4.01
CA ALA A 154 -1.80 -10.68 -3.95
C ALA A 154 -1.10 -10.71 -5.32
N ASN A 155 -1.85 -10.98 -6.39
CA ASN A 155 -1.31 -11.00 -7.76
C ASN A 155 -0.76 -9.63 -8.17
N TRP A 156 -1.45 -8.53 -7.85
CA TRP A 156 -0.94 -7.19 -8.10
C TRP A 156 0.37 -6.92 -7.37
N ARG A 157 0.46 -7.26 -6.07
CA ARG A 157 1.71 -7.11 -5.30
C ARG A 157 2.85 -7.91 -5.93
N SER A 158 2.60 -9.17 -6.30
CA SER A 158 3.61 -9.99 -6.96
C SER A 158 4.02 -9.45 -8.32
N SER A 159 3.08 -8.98 -9.16
CA SER A 159 3.41 -8.37 -10.45
C SER A 159 4.30 -7.13 -10.30
N VAL A 160 3.98 -6.25 -9.35
CA VAL A 160 4.80 -5.07 -9.05
C VAL A 160 6.18 -5.49 -8.51
N GLN A 161 6.25 -6.46 -7.60
CA GLN A 161 7.53 -6.99 -7.10
C GLN A 161 8.40 -7.57 -8.23
N TRP A 162 7.79 -8.32 -9.14
CA TRP A 162 8.51 -8.94 -10.25
C TRP A 162 9.05 -7.91 -11.23
N MET A 163 8.24 -6.92 -11.60
CA MET A 163 8.63 -5.87 -12.55
C MET A 163 9.41 -4.72 -11.93
N GLY A 164 9.34 -4.57 -10.60
CA GLY A 164 9.93 -3.46 -9.86
C GLY A 164 9.16 -2.16 -9.97
N THR A 165 9.72 -1.13 -9.33
CA THR A 165 9.34 0.28 -9.44
C THR A 165 10.54 1.10 -9.91
N ASN A 166 10.38 2.41 -10.05
CA ASN A 166 11.48 3.32 -10.35
C ASN A 166 11.52 4.47 -9.33
N ARG A 167 12.59 5.29 -9.40
CA ARG A 167 12.85 6.42 -8.49
C ARG A 167 11.80 7.53 -8.55
N TRP A 168 10.94 7.53 -9.56
CA TRP A 168 9.90 8.55 -9.75
C TRP A 168 8.61 8.19 -9.00
N ILE A 169 8.45 6.95 -8.54
CA ILE A 169 7.33 6.57 -7.67
C ILE A 169 7.67 6.98 -6.24
N GLU A 170 6.89 7.91 -5.67
CA GLU A 170 7.03 8.35 -4.28
C GLU A 170 6.06 7.65 -3.32
N GLU A 171 5.02 6.99 -3.86
CA GLU A 171 4.06 6.22 -3.09
C GLU A 171 3.37 5.19 -3.99
N LEU A 172 3.21 3.97 -3.49
CA LEU A 172 2.39 2.94 -4.11
C LEU A 172 1.57 2.21 -3.05
N VAL A 173 0.25 2.24 -3.20
CA VAL A 173 -0.68 1.51 -2.33
C VAL A 173 -1.58 0.62 -3.18
N ILE A 174 -1.72 -0.64 -2.78
CA ILE A 174 -2.58 -1.66 -3.39
C ILE A 174 -3.60 -2.13 -2.34
N LEU A 175 -4.89 -1.94 -2.63
CA LEU A 175 -5.98 -2.26 -1.72
C LEU A 175 -7.24 -2.72 -2.44
N ASN A 176 -8.19 -3.29 -1.68
CA ASN A 176 -9.52 -3.62 -2.20
C ASN A 176 -10.50 -2.45 -2.07
N TYR A 177 -11.54 -2.44 -2.91
CA TYR A 177 -12.50 -1.34 -2.98
C TYR A 177 -13.18 -1.01 -1.64
N GLU A 178 -13.41 -1.99 -0.77
CA GLU A 178 -14.00 -1.78 0.57
C GLU A 178 -13.13 -0.88 1.47
N ARG A 179 -11.82 -0.86 1.23
CA ARG A 179 -10.85 -0.09 2.03
C ARG A 179 -10.60 1.30 1.49
N LEU A 180 -11.22 1.71 0.37
CA LEU A 180 -11.03 3.03 -0.23
C LEU A 180 -11.31 4.19 0.73
N GLY A 181 -12.32 4.06 1.59
CA GLY A 181 -12.65 5.08 2.58
C GLY A 181 -11.46 5.44 3.47
N LYS A 182 -10.59 4.47 3.80
CA LYS A 182 -9.41 4.71 4.64
C LYS A 182 -8.37 5.63 3.99
N VAL A 183 -8.29 5.65 2.65
CA VAL A 183 -7.34 6.51 1.90
C VAL A 183 -7.89 7.93 1.75
N PHE A 184 -9.17 8.06 1.44
CA PHE A 184 -9.78 9.38 1.16
C PHE A 184 -10.26 10.12 2.41
N GLU A 185 -10.38 9.45 3.55
CA GLU A 185 -10.69 10.09 4.84
C GLU A 185 -9.47 10.79 5.49
N ALA A 186 -8.50 11.22 4.70
CA ALA A 186 -7.40 12.07 5.15
C ALA A 186 -7.96 13.27 5.94
N LYS A 187 -7.29 13.62 7.04
CA LYS A 187 -7.59 14.79 7.89
C LYS A 187 -7.95 15.97 6.98
N PRO A 188 -9.08 16.67 7.21
CA PRO A 188 -9.45 17.81 6.37
C PRO A 188 -8.24 18.73 6.27
N ARG A 189 -7.84 19.11 5.04
CA ARG A 189 -6.92 20.23 4.84
C ARG A 189 -7.47 21.36 5.71
N LYS A 190 -6.67 21.87 6.66
CA LYS A 190 -7.08 23.01 7.50
C LYS A 190 -7.68 24.08 6.57
N GLY A 191 -8.96 24.39 6.76
CA GLY A 191 -9.69 25.38 5.97
C GLY A 191 -10.61 24.87 4.85
N VAL A 192 -10.68 23.57 4.55
CA VAL A 192 -11.61 23.05 3.51
C VAL A 192 -12.86 22.45 4.16
N LYS A 193 -14.01 23.12 3.99
CA LYS A 193 -15.33 22.60 4.40
C LYS A 193 -15.61 21.28 3.68
N LYS A 194 -15.97 20.24 4.44
CA LYS A 194 -16.39 18.93 3.92
C LYS A 194 -17.69 19.14 3.13
N LEU A 195 -17.64 18.99 1.80
CA LEU A 195 -18.84 19.06 0.95
C LEU A 195 -19.72 17.84 1.23
N SER A 196 -21.02 18.08 1.42
CA SER A 196 -21.97 17.00 1.67
C SER A 196 -22.20 16.18 0.38
N LYS A 197 -22.71 14.95 0.52
CA LYS A 197 -23.12 14.13 -0.64
C LYS A 197 -24.13 14.85 -1.54
N ARG A 198 -24.95 15.75 -0.96
CA ARG A 198 -25.89 16.61 -1.72
C ARG A 198 -25.17 17.69 -2.52
N ASP A 199 -24.08 18.25 -2.00
CA ASP A 199 -23.33 19.31 -2.67
C ASP A 199 -22.48 18.77 -3.83
N LEU A 200 -22.00 17.53 -3.72
CA LEU A 200 -21.30 16.82 -4.80
C LEU A 200 -22.24 16.51 -5.98
N ALA A 201 -23.49 16.09 -5.68
CA ALA A 201 -24.48 15.78 -6.71
C ALA A 201 -24.93 17.02 -7.51
N ARG A 202 -24.95 18.21 -6.89
CA ARG A 202 -25.34 19.47 -7.56
C ARG A 202 -24.27 20.09 -8.47
N ARG A 203 -23.02 19.62 -8.39
CA ARG A 203 -21.91 20.12 -9.23
C ARG A 203 -21.67 19.26 -10.47
N GLY A 204 -22.41 18.16 -10.63
CA GLY A 204 -22.31 17.23 -11.76
C GLY A 204 -23.39 17.43 -12.83
N THR A 205 -24.08 18.56 -12.83
CA THR A 205 -25.05 19.01 -13.84
C THR A 205 -24.59 20.34 -14.40
#